data_AF-A0A968P2Y7-F1
#
_entry.id   AF-A0A968P2Y7-F1
#
_cell.length_a   1.000
_cell.length_b   1.000
_cell.length_c   1.000
_cell.angle_alpha   90.00
_cell.angle_beta   90.00
_cell.angle_gamma   90.00
#
_symmetry.space_group_name_H-M   'P 1'
#
loop_
_entity.id
_entity.type
_entity.pdbx_description
1 polymer ?
#
loop_
_entity_poly.entity_id
_entity_poly.type
_entity_poly.pdbx_seq_one_letter_code
_entity_poly.pdbx_strand_id
1 'polypeptide(L)' 'MENKPVKRFQSLSRRADFLALKATGRSFHVNSWLLVNLNRTSRGGIRCGWTIPRQTGSAVVR' A
#
# COMPACT_ATOMS: atom_id res chain seq x y z
N MET A 1 -24.88 -6.60 17.56
CA MET A 1 -23.52 -6.41 17.04
C MET A 1 -23.65 -5.82 15.65
N GLU A 2 -23.29 -4.56 15.48
CA GLU A 2 -23.50 -3.82 14.23
C GLU A 2 -22.55 -4.35 13.14
N ASN A 3 -23.10 -4.97 12.09
CA ASN A 3 -22.35 -5.42 10.93
C ASN A 3 -21.91 -4.21 10.11
N LYS A 4 -20.79 -3.59 10.48
CA LYS A 4 -20.17 -2.55 9.65
C LYS A 4 -19.79 -3.17 8.30
N PRO A 5 -20.21 -2.59 7.17
CA PRO A 5 -19.90 -3.12 5.86
C PRO A 5 -18.38 -3.18 5.69
N VAL A 6 -17.86 -4.36 5.37
CA VAL A 6 -16.44 -4.55 5.06
C VAL A 6 -16.13 -3.70 3.83
N LYS A 7 -15.48 -2.55 4.03
CA LYS A 7 -15.03 -1.69 2.94
C LYS A 7 -14.06 -2.51 2.07
N ARG A 8 -14.49 -2.84 0.85
CA ARG A 8 -13.71 -3.61 -0.14
C ARG A 8 -12.34 -2.99 -0.42
N PHE A 9 -12.26 -1.66 -0.31
CA PHE A 9 -11.04 -0.88 -0.46
C PHE A 9 -10.82 0.05 0.74
N GLN A 10 -9.60 0.07 1.27
CA GLN A 10 -9.22 0.94 2.38
C GLN A 10 -7.81 1.49 2.15
N SER A 11 -7.51 2.65 2.73
CA SER A 11 -6.16 3.21 2.72
C SER A 11 -5.23 2.43 3.66
N LEU A 12 -4.02 2.14 3.19
CA LEU A 12 -2.89 1.68 3.98
C LEU A 12 -2.06 2.91 4.38
N SER A 13 -2.23 3.41 5.60
CA SER A 13 -1.64 4.69 6.05
C SER A 13 -0.60 4.55 7.16
N ARG A 14 -0.63 3.46 7.92
CA ARG A 14 0.25 3.30 9.09
C ARG A 14 1.65 2.91 8.65
N ARG A 15 2.66 3.67 9.07
CA ARG A 15 4.08 3.38 8.79
C ARG A 15 4.48 1.93 9.08
N ALA A 16 3.99 1.36 10.17
CA ALA A 16 4.26 -0.04 10.53
C ALA A 16 3.77 -1.04 9.46
N ASP A 17 2.61 -0.77 8.84
CA ASP A 17 2.08 -1.62 7.77
C ASP A 17 2.98 -1.56 6.51
N PHE A 18 3.55 -0.39 6.19
CA PHE A 18 4.52 -0.25 5.08
C PHE A 18 5.85 -0.96 5.37
N LEU A 19 6.37 -0.85 6.59
CA LEU A 19 7.60 -1.55 6.99
C LEU A 19 7.41 -3.06 6.93
N ALA A 20 6.27 -3.56 7.41
CA ALA A 20 5.94 -4.98 7.30
C ALA A 20 5.83 -5.43 5.83
N LEU A 21 5.17 -4.66 4.97
CA LEU A 21 5.10 -4.96 3.53
C LEU A 21 6.49 -5.02 2.87
N LYS A 22 7.39 -4.11 3.24
CA LYS A 22 8.77 -4.12 2.72
C LYS A 22 9.57 -5.33 3.22
N ALA A 23 9.35 -5.76 4.46
CA ALA A 23 10.11 -6.84 5.08
C ALA A 23 9.60 -8.24 4.67
N THR A 24 8.29 -8.43 4.60
CA THR A 24 7.67 -9.75 4.43
C THR A 24 6.82 -9.88 3.16
N GLY A 25 6.63 -8.79 2.41
CA GLY A 25 5.83 -8.80 1.19
C GLY A 25 6.61 -9.35 0.00
N ARG A 26 5.87 -9.72 -1.05
CA ARG A 26 6.44 -9.98 -2.36
C ARG A 26 6.60 -8.65 -3.10
N SER A 27 7.78 -8.42 -3.66
CA SER A 27 8.12 -7.23 -4.42
C SER A 27 8.27 -7.57 -5.90
N PHE A 28 7.71 -6.74 -6.77
CA PHE A 28 7.92 -6.84 -8.21
C PHE A 28 7.81 -5.46 -8.85
N HIS A 29 8.59 -5.25 -9.90
CA HIS A 29 8.50 -4.07 -10.73
C HIS A 29 7.40 -4.28 -11.77
N VAL A 30 6.44 -3.37 -11.82
CA VAL A 30 5.43 -3.34 -12.90
C VAL A 30 6.07 -2.77 -14.17
N ASN A 31 6.96 -1.80 -13.99
CA ASN A 31 7.76 -1.17 -15.04
C ASN A 31 9.04 -0.57 -14.40
N SER A 32 9.82 0.20 -15.18
CA SER A 32 11.08 0.79 -14.73
C SER A 32 10.96 1.79 -13.57
N TRP A 33 9.76 2.31 -13.28
CA TRP A 33 9.55 3.36 -12.28
C TRP A 33 8.59 2.97 -11.15
N LEU A 34 7.86 1.86 -11.28
CA LEU A 34 6.86 1.42 -10.31
C LEU A 34 7.23 0.08 -9.67
N LEU A 35 7.56 0.14 -8.38
CA LEU A 35 7.73 -1.02 -7.51
C LEU A 35 6.44 -1.27 -6.71
N VAL A 36 5.90 -2.49 -6.80
CA VAL A 36 4.75 -2.92 -6.01
C VAL A 36 5.22 -3.91 -4.94
N ASN A 37 4.82 -3.65 -3.69
CA ASN A 37 4.97 -4.57 -2.57
C ASN A 37 3.59 -5.06 -2.17
N LEU A 38 3.37 -6.37 -2.20
CA LEU A 38 2.10 -6.99 -1.83
C LEU A 38 2.27 -8.05 -0.75
N ASN A 39 1.26 -8.15 0.12
CA ASN A 39 1.15 -9.25 1.07
C ASN A 39 -0.33 -9.63 1.22
N ARG A 40 -0.62 -10.93 1.14
CA ARG A 40 -1.98 -11.45 1.31
C ARG A 40 -2.31 -11.48 2.79
N THR A 41 -3.49 -10.96 3.14
CA THR A 41 -3.97 -10.97 4.54
C THR A 41 -5.36 -11.59 4.60
N SER A 42 -5.75 -12.10 5.76
CA SER A 42 -7.09 -12.67 6.01
C SER A 42 -8.21 -11.62 6.14
N ARG A 43 -7.90 -10.31 6.01
CA ARG A 43 -8.80 -9.19 6.35
C ARG A 43 -9.95 -8.92 5.37
N GLY A 44 -10.18 -9.78 4.37
CA GLY A 44 -11.37 -9.70 3.50
C GLY A 44 -11.51 -8.43 2.65
N GLY A 45 -10.46 -7.63 2.51
CA GLY A 45 -10.48 -6.37 1.75
C GLY A 45 -9.08 -5.94 1.30
N ILE A 46 -9.02 -5.11 0.27
CA ILE A 46 -7.78 -4.59 -0.30
C ILE A 46 -7.39 -3.31 0.44
N ARG A 47 -6.13 -3.24 0.88
CA ARG A 47 -5.54 -2.03 1.45
C ARG A 47 -4.37 -1.57 0.59
N CYS A 48 -4.38 -0.30 0.17
CA CYS A 48 -3.32 0.25 -0.68
C CYS A 48 -2.83 1.61 -0.17
N GLY A 49 -1.57 1.90 -0.43
CA GLY A 49 -0.91 3.14 -0.05
C GLY A 49 0.31 3.37 -0.93
N TRP A 50 0.75 4.62 -1.01
CA TRP A 50 1.83 5.05 -1.90
C TRP A 50 2.99 5.63 -1.11
N THR A 51 4.21 5.31 -1.54
CA THR A 51 5.42 6.00 -1.09
C THR A 51 6.02 6.71 -2.29
N ILE A 52 5.99 8.04 -2.28
CA ILE A 52 6.47 8.85 -3.39
C ILE A 52 7.72 9.63 -2.92
N PRO A 53 8.91 9.32 -3.45
CA PRO A 53 10.13 10.01 -3.09
C PRO A 53 10.04 11.52 -3.33
N ARG A 54 10.69 12.32 -2.47
CA ARG A 54 10.74 13.78 -2.65
C ARG A 54 11.37 14.18 -4.00
N GLN A 55 12.28 13.35 -4.50
CA GLN A 55 13.01 13.53 -5.75
C GLN A 55 12.13 13.38 -7.00
N THR A 56 10.93 12.81 -6.88
CA THR A 56 10.02 12.61 -8.02
C THR A 56 9.56 13.93 -8.66
N GLY A 57 9.55 15.05 -7.91
CA GLY A 57 9.19 16.36 -8.46
C GLY A 57 8.64 17.32 -7.42
N SER A 58 7.98 18.37 -7.89
CA SER A 58 7.26 19.34 -7.04
C SER A 58 6.12 18.66 -6.25
N ALA A 59 5.53 19.37 -5.29
CA ALA A 59 4.41 18.84 -4.50
C ALA A 59 3.14 18.55 -5.31
N VAL A 60 3.02 19.09 -6.53
CA VAL A 60 1.89 18.81 -7.43
C VAL A 60 2.14 17.55 -8.24
N VAL A 61 3.41 17.26 -8.57
CA VAL A 61 3.81 16.06 -9.33
C VAL A 61 3.81 14.81 -8.43
N ARG A 62 4.10 14.99 -7.14
CA ARG A 62 4.05 13.92 -6.13
C ARG A 62 2.63 13.76 -5.58
#